data_AF-A0A553PRX6-F1
#
_entry.id   AF-A0A553PRX6-F1
#
_cell.length_a   1.000
_cell.length_b   1.000
_cell.length_c   1.000
_cell.angle_alpha   90.00
_cell.angle_beta   90.00
_cell.angle_gamma   90.00
#
_symmetry.space_group_name_H-M   'P 1'
#
loop_
_entity.id
_entity.type
_entity.pdbx_description
1 polymer ?
#
loop_
_entity_poly.entity_id
_entity_poly.type
_entity_poly.pdbx_seq_one_letter_code
_entity_poly.pdbx_strand_id
1 'polypeptide(L)'
;GGTGSTNRNGTCFTTDECTSRGGSASGSCAAGPNGCGCLQYLTGLTGRLTTFNFMPTNDNHLANQEYSICIRQEAGFCCVEYTPCADIGSFSLDTNKMLMMAKIETECSVDYIGIEGGQGTCSGSANPTAGVNKFCGDKFNSLSKQMFDAPVCDCTAPFRVDIFTDDDVDVGDMGATANTKPSRGVCLEYRQIPC
;
A
#
# COMPACT_ATOMS: atom_id res chain seq x y z
N GLY A 1 6.20 -26.83 18.62
CA GLY A 1 6.53 -27.28 17.26
C GLY A 1 6.15 -26.19 16.31
N GLY A 2 7.12 -25.51 15.71
CA GLY A 2 6.89 -24.49 14.69
C GLY A 2 7.48 -24.99 13.38
N THR A 3 6.61 -25.38 12.45
CA THR A 3 6.96 -25.72 11.08
C THR A 3 6.56 -24.56 10.19
N GLY A 4 7.55 -23.91 9.57
CA GLY A 4 7.31 -22.79 8.68
C GLY A 4 8.61 -22.17 8.15
N SER A 5 9.58 -22.99 7.76
CA SER A 5 10.69 -22.52 6.92
C SER A 5 10.24 -22.63 5.47
N THR A 6 9.77 -21.52 4.91
CA THR A 6 9.86 -21.31 3.47
C THR A 6 11.16 -20.55 3.22
N ASN A 7 12.05 -21.15 2.45
CA ASN A 7 13.33 -20.57 2.04
C ASN A 7 13.08 -19.32 1.20
N ARG A 8 12.92 -18.16 1.84
CA ARG A 8 12.93 -16.85 1.16
C ARG A 8 14.37 -16.39 1.05
N ASN A 9 14.84 -16.22 -0.19
CA ASN A 9 16.22 -15.88 -0.50
C ASN A 9 16.46 -14.37 -0.30
N GLY A 10 16.55 -13.92 0.96
CA GLY A 10 16.71 -12.50 1.33
C GLY A 10 17.76 -12.29 2.42
N THR A 11 18.38 -11.10 2.45
CA THR A 11 19.33 -10.72 3.50
C THR A 11 18.55 -10.36 4.77
N CYS A 12 18.75 -11.09 5.86
CA CYS A 12 18.14 -10.77 7.15
C CYS A 12 18.87 -9.58 7.80
N PHE A 13 18.14 -8.55 8.23
CA PHE A 13 18.66 -7.46 9.04
C PHE A 13 18.43 -7.73 10.54
N THR A 14 19.34 -7.27 11.38
CA THR A 14 19.13 -7.22 12.84
C THR A 14 18.04 -6.21 13.20
N THR A 15 17.45 -6.33 14.40
CA THR A 15 16.48 -5.34 14.93
C THR A 15 17.03 -3.91 14.92
N ASP A 16 18.33 -3.75 15.18
CA ASP A 16 18.98 -2.43 15.21
C ASP A 16 19.20 -1.88 13.79
N GLU A 17 19.57 -2.74 12.85
CA GLU A 17 19.60 -2.39 11.42
C GLU A 17 18.19 -2.09 10.88
N CYS A 18 17.15 -2.71 11.45
CA CYS A 18 15.76 -2.46 11.12
C CYS A 18 15.32 -1.06 11.54
N THR A 19 15.51 -0.75 12.81
CA THR A 19 15.11 0.53 13.41
C THR A 19 15.91 1.69 12.84
N SER A 20 17.21 1.51 12.59
CA SER A 20 18.04 2.53 11.93
C SER A 20 17.65 2.82 10.49
N ARG A 21 16.97 1.88 9.81
CA ARG A 21 16.39 2.07 8.47
C ARG A 21 14.93 2.52 8.48
N GLY A 22 14.39 2.84 9.66
CA GLY A 22 13.00 3.29 9.84
C GLY A 22 11.96 2.17 9.75
N GLY A 23 12.36 0.91 9.94
CA GLY A 23 11.46 -0.23 10.01
C GLY A 23 11.16 -0.66 11.44
N SER A 24 10.05 -1.37 11.62
CA SER A 24 9.71 -2.08 12.86
C SER A 24 10.09 -3.56 12.69
N ALA A 25 10.80 -4.13 13.65
CA ALA A 25 11.23 -5.53 13.56
C ALA A 25 10.04 -6.48 13.74
N SER A 26 9.56 -7.11 12.66
CA SER A 26 8.58 -8.19 12.73
C SER A 26 8.98 -9.42 11.89
N GLY A 27 8.82 -10.60 12.49
CA GLY A 27 9.05 -11.89 11.81
C GLY A 27 10.52 -12.30 11.61
N SER A 28 10.70 -13.39 10.87
CA SER A 28 12.01 -13.94 10.49
C SER A 28 12.37 -13.54 9.06
N CYS A 29 13.50 -12.84 8.90
CA CYS A 29 14.16 -12.48 7.63
C CYS A 29 13.31 -11.67 6.63
N ALA A 30 13.10 -10.40 6.98
CA ALA A 30 13.06 -9.19 6.15
C ALA A 30 12.71 -9.28 4.64
N ALA A 31 11.59 -9.91 4.28
CA ALA A 31 10.94 -9.74 2.98
C ALA A 31 9.43 -9.75 3.20
N GLY A 32 8.87 -8.58 3.48
CA GLY A 32 7.45 -8.34 3.76
C GLY A 32 7.16 -6.91 4.21
N PRO A 33 5.89 -6.47 4.28
CA PRO A 33 5.40 -5.37 5.11
C PRO A 33 5.79 -5.49 6.59
N ASN A 34 6.32 -6.64 7.00
CA ASN A 34 6.89 -6.89 8.32
C ASN A 34 8.43 -6.90 8.30
N GLY A 35 9.04 -6.79 7.13
CA GLY A 35 10.48 -6.83 6.91
C GLY A 35 11.14 -5.45 6.93
N CYS A 36 12.40 -5.44 7.34
CA CYS A 36 13.19 -4.24 7.54
C CYS A 36 13.64 -3.60 6.22
N GLY A 37 12.87 -2.61 5.73
CA GLY A 37 13.32 -1.68 4.71
C GLY A 37 12.31 -1.39 3.61
N CYS A 38 12.61 -0.37 2.82
CA CYS A 38 11.78 0.11 1.73
C CYS A 38 12.42 -0.32 0.42
N LEU A 39 11.67 -0.99 -0.45
CA LEU A 39 12.15 -1.37 -1.78
C LEU A 39 12.07 -0.19 -2.75
N GLN A 40 11.26 0.81 -2.42
CA GLN A 40 11.24 2.12 -3.07
C GLN A 40 11.35 3.21 -1.99
N TYR A 41 12.16 4.24 -2.25
CA TYR A 41 12.38 5.35 -1.32
C TYR A 41 12.18 6.68 -2.04
N LEU A 42 11.20 7.44 -1.60
CA LEU A 42 10.74 8.69 -2.21
C LEU A 42 11.07 9.86 -1.29
N THR A 43 11.26 11.04 -1.87
CA THR A 43 11.67 12.25 -1.14
C THR A 43 10.91 13.47 -1.65
N GLY A 44 10.96 14.57 -0.89
CA GLY A 44 10.32 15.82 -1.29
C GLY A 44 8.87 15.92 -0.83
N LEU A 45 8.31 17.12 -1.00
CA LEU A 45 7.00 17.49 -0.47
C LEU A 45 5.84 16.91 -1.26
N THR A 46 6.06 16.59 -2.54
CA THR A 46 5.10 15.90 -3.38
C THR A 46 5.81 14.87 -4.23
N GLY A 47 5.07 13.89 -4.71
CA GLY A 47 5.59 12.91 -5.64
C GLY A 47 4.55 11.89 -6.04
N ARG A 48 5.00 10.86 -6.73
CA ARG A 48 4.18 9.75 -7.19
C ARG A 48 4.81 8.45 -6.75
N LEU A 49 3.99 7.53 -6.25
CA LEU A 49 4.36 6.16 -5.93
C LEU A 49 3.56 5.21 -6.79
N THR A 50 4.19 4.10 -7.18
CA THR A 50 3.53 3.05 -7.96
C THR A 50 3.92 1.67 -7.48
N THR A 51 3.01 0.70 -7.62
CA THR A 51 3.41 -0.71 -7.57
C THR A 51 4.42 -1.00 -8.68
N PHE A 52 5.29 -2.01 -8.49
CA PHE A 52 6.09 -2.50 -9.60
C PHE A 52 5.20 -2.97 -10.74
N ASN A 53 5.69 -2.80 -11.97
CA ASN A 53 4.96 -3.11 -13.19
C ASN A 53 3.67 -2.29 -13.41
N PHE A 54 3.49 -1.14 -12.73
CA PHE A 54 2.36 -0.26 -13.05
C PHE A 54 2.65 0.53 -14.35
N MET A 55 1.75 0.43 -15.33
CA MET A 55 1.71 1.33 -16.49
C MET A 55 0.36 2.04 -16.63
N PRO A 56 0.32 3.30 -17.13
CA PRO A 56 -0.90 4.10 -17.25
C PRO A 56 -2.02 3.49 -18.11
N THR A 57 -1.70 2.60 -19.03
CA THR A 57 -2.68 2.09 -20.01
C THR A 57 -3.01 0.61 -19.88
N ASN A 58 -2.10 -0.28 -19.43
CA ASN A 58 -2.33 -1.70 -19.73
C ASN A 58 -1.60 -2.80 -18.94
N ASP A 59 -1.18 -2.59 -17.70
CA ASP A 59 -0.52 -3.65 -16.91
C ASP A 59 -1.36 -4.17 -15.74
N ASN A 60 -0.94 -5.34 -15.24
CA ASN A 60 -1.38 -5.93 -13.98
C ASN A 60 -0.31 -5.74 -12.92
N HIS A 61 -0.70 -5.69 -11.66
CA HIS A 61 0.29 -5.81 -10.59
C HIS A 61 0.98 -7.18 -10.66
N LEU A 62 2.21 -7.24 -10.14
CA LEU A 62 2.89 -8.51 -9.96
C LEU A 62 2.22 -9.28 -8.81
N ALA A 63 2.13 -10.60 -8.97
CA ALA A 63 1.72 -11.50 -7.89
C ALA A 63 2.87 -11.71 -6.90
N ASN A 64 2.53 -12.16 -5.70
CA ASN A 64 3.40 -12.53 -4.58
C ASN A 64 4.37 -11.41 -4.21
N GLN A 65 3.84 -10.19 -4.05
CA GLN A 65 4.61 -9.04 -3.64
C GLN A 65 4.36 -8.74 -2.17
N GLU A 66 5.45 -8.59 -1.43
CA GLU A 66 5.43 -8.28 0.00
C GLU A 66 6.56 -7.27 0.25
N TYR A 67 6.29 -5.97 0.04
CA TYR A 67 7.30 -4.92 0.16
C TYR A 67 6.70 -3.58 0.59
N SER A 68 7.57 -2.61 0.89
CA SER A 68 7.17 -1.26 1.30
C SER A 68 7.75 -0.18 0.41
N ILE A 69 6.96 0.86 0.22
CA ILE A 69 7.39 2.15 -0.34
C ILE A 69 7.47 3.14 0.81
N CYS A 70 8.61 3.81 1.00
CA CYS A 70 8.76 4.81 2.05
C CYS A 70 8.90 6.20 1.47
N ILE A 71 8.38 7.18 2.19
CA ILE A 71 8.51 8.59 1.87
C ILE A 71 9.29 9.25 3.00
N ARG A 72 10.39 9.91 2.67
CA ARG A 72 11.14 10.69 3.66
C ARG A 72 10.27 11.82 4.18
N GLN A 73 9.96 11.80 5.48
CA GLN A 73 9.34 12.93 6.16
C GLN A 73 10.29 14.13 6.14
N GLU A 74 9.86 15.22 5.48
CA GLU A 74 10.65 16.46 5.43
C GLU A 74 10.46 17.24 6.74
N ALA A 75 11.48 18.03 7.11
CA ALA A 75 11.44 18.78 8.36
C ALA A 75 10.25 19.75 8.41
N GLY A 76 9.47 19.71 9.51
CA GLY A 76 8.28 20.54 9.70
C GLY A 76 7.00 19.98 9.07
N PHE A 77 7.01 18.75 8.55
CA PHE A 77 5.84 18.07 8.01
C PHE A 77 5.42 16.92 8.92
N CYS A 78 4.12 16.79 9.19
CA CYS A 78 3.57 15.87 10.18
C CYS A 78 2.60 14.83 9.60
N CYS A 79 2.10 15.05 8.38
CA CYS A 79 1.24 14.09 7.71
C CYS A 79 1.60 13.97 6.22
N VAL A 80 1.06 12.95 5.58
CA VAL A 80 1.07 12.74 4.13
C VAL A 80 -0.35 12.46 3.67
N GLU A 81 -0.77 13.15 2.62
CA GLU A 81 -2.04 12.91 1.94
C GLU A 81 -1.76 12.16 0.64
N TYR A 82 -2.52 11.09 0.41
CA TYR A 82 -2.46 10.27 -0.79
C TYR A 82 -3.73 10.44 -1.62
N THR A 83 -3.56 10.57 -2.93
CA THR A 83 -4.68 10.61 -3.91
C THR A 83 -4.35 9.71 -5.10
N PRO A 84 -5.32 8.97 -5.66
CA PRO A 84 -5.06 8.20 -6.87
C PRO A 84 -4.58 9.10 -8.00
N CYS A 85 -3.62 8.61 -8.79
CA CYS A 85 -3.20 9.29 -10.01
C CYS A 85 -4.42 9.53 -10.93
N ALA A 86 -4.36 10.56 -11.77
CA ALA A 86 -5.45 10.94 -12.67
C ALA A 86 -5.84 9.86 -13.71
N ASP A 87 -5.01 8.84 -13.90
CA ASP A 87 -5.27 7.73 -14.81
C ASP A 87 -6.48 6.91 -14.35
N ILE A 88 -7.37 6.55 -15.29
CA ILE A 88 -8.58 5.75 -14.99
C ILE A 88 -8.18 4.39 -14.42
N GLY A 89 -8.59 4.05 -13.20
CA GLY A 89 -8.22 2.78 -12.58
C GLY A 89 -6.76 2.75 -12.11
N SER A 90 -6.23 3.91 -11.70
CA SER A 90 -4.95 4.06 -11.03
C SER A 90 -4.88 3.34 -9.68
N PHE A 91 -6.02 2.94 -9.12
CA PHE A 91 -6.11 2.09 -7.94
C PHE A 91 -7.02 0.89 -8.25
N SER A 92 -6.45 -0.31 -8.25
CA SER A 92 -7.20 -1.56 -8.36
C SER A 92 -6.41 -2.73 -7.79
N LEU A 93 -6.94 -3.33 -6.71
CA LEU A 93 -6.43 -4.52 -6.02
C LEU A 93 -7.63 -5.33 -5.55
N ASP A 94 -7.62 -6.66 -5.64
CA ASP A 94 -8.77 -7.52 -5.25
C ASP A 94 -10.13 -6.95 -5.76
N THR A 95 -10.22 -6.65 -7.06
CA THR A 95 -11.40 -5.99 -7.62
C THR A 95 -12.60 -6.93 -7.69
N ASN A 96 -13.79 -6.41 -7.36
CA ASN A 96 -15.05 -7.11 -7.62
C ASN A 96 -15.76 -6.41 -8.78
N LYS A 97 -15.59 -6.97 -9.99
CA LYS A 97 -16.06 -6.41 -11.28
C LYS A 97 -17.54 -6.03 -11.32
N MET A 98 -18.37 -6.43 -10.36
CA MET A 98 -19.80 -6.07 -10.33
C MET A 98 -20.12 -4.73 -9.67
N LEU A 99 -19.32 -4.26 -8.71
CA LEU A 99 -19.69 -3.10 -7.89
C LEU A 99 -18.69 -1.94 -7.91
N MET A 100 -17.44 -2.15 -8.37
CA MET A 100 -16.40 -1.12 -8.50
C MET A 100 -16.30 -0.17 -7.29
N MET A 101 -16.06 -0.73 -6.11
CA MET A 101 -16.11 0.01 -4.83
C MET A 101 -14.76 0.05 -4.12
N ALA A 102 -14.63 0.97 -3.19
CA ALA A 102 -13.59 0.93 -2.16
C ALA A 102 -13.91 -0.17 -1.16
N LYS A 103 -12.90 -0.95 -0.79
CA LYS A 103 -12.93 -1.91 0.30
C LYS A 103 -11.83 -1.54 1.29
N ILE A 104 -12.05 -1.85 2.57
CA ILE A 104 -11.07 -1.60 3.62
C ILE A 104 -11.01 -2.75 4.62
N GLU A 105 -9.94 -2.77 5.42
CA GLU A 105 -9.78 -3.68 6.57
C GLU A 105 -10.03 -5.16 6.22
N THR A 106 -11.05 -5.77 6.83
CA THR A 106 -11.36 -7.19 6.70
C THR A 106 -11.86 -7.56 5.30
N GLU A 107 -12.31 -6.58 4.50
CA GLU A 107 -12.68 -6.79 3.10
C GLU A 107 -11.43 -6.85 2.20
N CYS A 108 -10.24 -6.56 2.75
CA CYS A 108 -8.95 -6.53 2.07
C CYS A 108 -8.01 -7.59 2.64
N SER A 109 -8.35 -8.85 2.38
CA SER A 109 -7.61 -10.02 2.90
C SER A 109 -6.63 -10.63 1.90
N VAL A 110 -6.78 -10.33 0.61
CA VAL A 110 -6.03 -10.97 -0.47
C VAL A 110 -5.02 -9.97 -1.03
N ASP A 111 -5.34 -9.20 -2.07
CA ASP A 111 -4.52 -8.05 -2.48
C ASP A 111 -4.92 -6.74 -1.76
N TYR A 112 -3.94 -6.02 -1.20
CA TYR A 112 -4.19 -4.72 -0.55
C TYR A 112 -2.93 -3.85 -0.43
N ILE A 113 -3.15 -2.56 -0.20
CA ILE A 113 -2.13 -1.70 0.38
C ILE A 113 -2.35 -1.44 1.86
N GLY A 114 -1.25 -1.31 2.58
CA GLY A 114 -1.20 -0.93 3.98
C GLY A 114 -0.85 0.55 4.14
N ILE A 115 -1.64 1.33 4.86
CA ILE A 115 -1.30 2.71 5.26
C ILE A 115 -1.71 2.85 6.72
N GLU A 116 -0.74 3.02 7.62
CA GLU A 116 -1.01 2.98 9.06
C GLU A 116 -1.84 4.20 9.49
N GLY A 117 -3.00 3.97 10.11
CA GLY A 117 -3.83 5.07 10.61
C GLY A 117 -4.42 5.97 9.51
N GLY A 118 -4.61 5.43 8.31
CA GLY A 118 -5.23 6.13 7.18
C GLY A 118 -6.62 6.67 7.52
N GLN A 119 -6.84 7.96 7.31
CA GLN A 119 -8.10 8.64 7.57
C GLN A 119 -8.50 9.49 6.35
N GLY A 120 -9.58 10.28 6.46
CA GLY A 120 -9.97 11.23 5.42
C GLY A 120 -8.95 12.38 5.26
N THR A 121 -9.42 13.60 4.99
CA THR A 121 -8.53 14.74 4.75
C THR A 121 -7.69 15.10 5.98
N CYS A 122 -6.44 15.54 5.74
CA CYS A 122 -5.54 15.96 6.81
C CYS A 122 -6.07 17.22 7.50
N SER A 123 -6.65 17.06 8.70
CA SER A 123 -7.31 18.14 9.46
C SER A 123 -6.37 18.85 10.45
N GLY A 124 -5.08 18.99 10.12
CA GLY A 124 -4.07 19.68 10.94
C GLY A 124 -3.97 19.22 12.41
N SER A 125 -4.55 18.08 12.76
CA SER A 125 -4.65 17.59 14.13
C SER A 125 -3.83 16.33 14.29
N ALA A 126 -2.87 16.40 15.20
CA ALA A 126 -2.16 15.25 15.71
C ALA A 126 -3.17 14.27 16.34
N ASN A 127 -3.09 13.01 15.89
CA ASN A 127 -3.84 11.81 16.26
C ASN A 127 -5.20 11.52 15.55
N PRO A 128 -5.29 10.37 14.85
CA PRO A 128 -6.51 9.93 14.16
C PRO A 128 -7.58 9.43 15.13
N THR A 129 -8.83 9.76 14.78
CA THR A 129 -9.98 8.92 15.16
C THR A 129 -9.78 7.58 14.45
N ALA A 130 -9.83 6.44 15.18
CA ALA A 130 -9.53 5.07 14.70
C ALA A 130 -9.35 4.94 13.18
N GLY A 131 -8.12 5.12 12.71
CA GLY A 131 -7.79 5.08 11.29
C GLY A 131 -7.91 3.67 10.70
N VAL A 132 -7.97 3.62 9.38
CA VAL A 132 -8.01 2.41 8.56
C VAL A 132 -6.59 2.05 8.11
N ASN A 133 -6.25 0.78 8.13
CA ASN A 133 -4.91 0.29 7.85
C ASN A 133 -4.78 -0.43 6.52
N LYS A 134 -5.87 -0.99 5.98
CA LYS A 134 -5.86 -1.75 4.73
C LYS A 134 -6.86 -1.21 3.72
N PHE A 135 -6.42 -1.12 2.47
CA PHE A 135 -7.18 -0.56 1.35
C PHE A 135 -7.06 -1.45 0.11
N CYS A 136 -8.19 -1.73 -0.53
CA CYS A 136 -8.28 -2.52 -1.76
C CYS A 136 -9.60 -2.19 -2.49
N GLY A 137 -9.92 -2.95 -3.54
CA GLY A 137 -11.04 -2.70 -4.44
C GLY A 137 -10.66 -1.81 -5.62
N ASP A 138 -11.66 -1.17 -6.22
CA ASP A 138 -11.55 -0.36 -7.45
C ASP A 138 -11.51 1.15 -7.17
N LYS A 139 -11.66 1.54 -5.91
CA LYS A 139 -11.65 2.93 -5.44
C LYS A 139 -10.79 3.05 -4.20
N PHE A 140 -10.03 4.11 -4.10
CA PHE A 140 -9.22 4.42 -2.92
C PHE A 140 -9.99 5.36 -2.00
N ASN A 141 -10.36 4.88 -0.82
CA ASN A 141 -11.16 5.65 0.13
C ASN A 141 -10.97 5.13 1.56
N SER A 142 -10.97 6.01 2.56
CA SER A 142 -10.95 5.62 3.99
C SER A 142 -12.29 5.12 4.51
N LEU A 143 -13.32 5.09 3.68
CA LEU A 143 -14.62 4.50 3.98
C LEU A 143 -14.88 3.30 3.07
N SER A 144 -15.39 2.21 3.63
CA SER A 144 -15.80 1.06 2.81
C SER A 144 -17.00 1.38 1.93
N LYS A 145 -17.16 0.63 0.84
CA LYS A 145 -18.31 0.64 -0.07
C LYS A 145 -18.58 2.00 -0.71
N GLN A 146 -17.54 2.81 -0.90
CA GLN A 146 -17.64 4.05 -1.67
C GLN A 146 -17.46 3.76 -3.16
N MET A 147 -18.22 4.46 -3.99
CA MET A 147 -18.14 4.34 -5.46
C MET A 147 -17.27 5.44 -6.09
N PHE A 148 -16.51 6.18 -5.27
CA PHE A 148 -15.64 7.28 -5.68
C PHE A 148 -14.35 7.28 -4.86
N ASP A 149 -13.27 7.75 -5.48
CA ASP A 149 -11.98 7.96 -4.83
C ASP A 149 -12.03 9.19 -3.91
N ALA A 150 -11.34 9.13 -2.78
CA ALA A 150 -11.16 10.25 -1.87
C ALA A 150 -9.72 10.31 -1.35
N PRO A 151 -9.19 11.51 -1.01
CA PRO A 151 -7.88 11.61 -0.38
C PRO A 151 -7.83 10.84 0.93
N VAL A 152 -6.72 10.16 1.18
CA VAL A 152 -6.44 9.48 2.44
C VAL A 152 -5.23 10.12 3.11
N CYS A 153 -5.40 10.54 4.36
CA CYS A 153 -4.32 11.12 5.16
C CYS A 153 -3.71 10.09 6.10
N ASP A 154 -2.39 10.13 6.26
CA ASP A 154 -1.63 9.42 7.28
C ASP A 154 -0.75 10.42 8.04
N CYS A 155 -0.85 10.43 9.36
CA CYS A 155 -0.01 11.27 10.24
C CYS A 155 0.90 10.42 11.15
N THR A 156 1.04 9.14 10.83
CA THR A 156 1.81 8.16 11.58
C THR A 156 3.21 8.10 10.98
N ALA A 157 4.21 8.50 11.76
CA ALA A 157 5.60 8.33 11.34
C ALA A 157 6.04 6.88 11.59
N PRO A 158 6.83 6.27 10.69
CA PRO A 158 7.32 6.82 9.42
C PRO A 158 6.30 6.69 8.27
N PHE A 159 6.25 7.66 7.35
CA PHE A 159 5.37 7.61 6.18
C PHE A 159 5.72 6.46 5.25
N ARG A 160 4.80 5.49 5.14
CA ARG A 160 5.06 4.20 4.51
C ARG A 160 3.79 3.61 3.91
N VAL A 161 3.94 3.01 2.73
CA VAL A 161 2.89 2.27 2.04
C VAL A 161 3.28 0.81 1.87
N ASP A 162 2.52 -0.03 2.58
CA ASP A 162 2.26 -1.46 2.44
C ASP A 162 1.92 -1.91 1.04
N ILE A 163 2.70 -2.77 0.38
CA ILE A 163 2.22 -3.53 -0.78
C ILE A 163 2.17 -5.01 -0.40
N PHE A 164 0.96 -5.58 -0.45
CA PHE A 164 0.72 -7.00 -0.28
C PHE A 164 -0.13 -7.51 -1.46
N THR A 165 0.43 -8.41 -2.24
CA THR A 165 -0.31 -9.17 -3.26
C THR A 165 -0.05 -10.65 -3.09
N ASP A 166 -1.08 -11.47 -3.21
CA ASP A 166 -0.98 -12.91 -2.99
C ASP A 166 -0.43 -13.64 -4.24
N ASP A 167 -0.38 -14.98 -4.23
CA ASP A 167 0.18 -15.75 -5.34
C ASP A 167 -0.64 -15.67 -6.65
N ASP A 168 -1.84 -15.10 -6.58
CA ASP A 168 -2.73 -14.86 -7.70
C ASP A 168 -2.79 -13.35 -8.04
N VAL A 169 -3.52 -12.99 -9.10
CA VAL A 169 -3.81 -11.59 -9.46
C VAL A 169 -5.29 -11.24 -9.18
N ASP A 170 -5.90 -12.02 -8.30
CA ASP A 170 -7.28 -12.06 -7.80
C ASP A 170 -8.48 -12.14 -8.75
N VAL A 171 -9.54 -12.79 -8.25
CA VAL A 171 -10.31 -13.80 -8.99
C VAL A 171 -11.75 -13.41 -9.38
N GLY A 172 -12.03 -13.72 -10.65
CA GLY A 172 -13.26 -14.36 -11.16
C GLY A 172 -12.99 -15.29 -12.36
N ASP A 173 -11.74 -15.70 -12.59
CA ASP A 173 -11.26 -16.09 -13.93
C ASP A 173 -10.86 -17.56 -14.03
N MET A 174 -11.78 -18.38 -14.54
CA MET A 174 -11.40 -19.59 -15.28
C MET A 174 -10.69 -19.14 -16.58
N GLY A 175 -9.39 -18.86 -16.50
CA GLY A 175 -8.62 -18.42 -17.66
C GLY A 175 -7.69 -17.23 -17.45
N ALA A 176 -7.47 -16.78 -16.20
CA ALA A 176 -6.53 -15.70 -15.93
C ALA A 176 -5.11 -16.11 -16.30
N THR A 177 -4.60 -15.59 -17.41
CA THR A 177 -3.18 -15.50 -17.71
C THR A 177 -2.65 -14.18 -17.14
N ALA A 178 -1.32 -14.02 -17.03
CA ALA A 178 -0.67 -12.76 -16.68
C ALA A 178 -1.12 -11.53 -17.52
N ASN A 179 -1.89 -11.75 -18.60
CA ASN A 179 -2.37 -10.74 -19.55
C ASN A 179 -3.90 -10.49 -19.52
N THR A 180 -4.69 -11.25 -18.77
CA THR A 180 -6.15 -11.08 -18.67
C THR A 180 -6.49 -10.37 -17.36
N LYS A 181 -6.84 -9.08 -17.48
CA LYS A 181 -6.79 -8.07 -16.42
C LYS A 181 -7.85 -8.22 -15.31
N PRO A 182 -7.43 -8.41 -14.05
CA PRO A 182 -8.32 -8.27 -12.90
C PRO A 182 -8.02 -6.98 -12.12
N SER A 183 -6.73 -6.70 -11.84
CA SER A 183 -6.28 -5.58 -11.00
C SER A 183 -4.99 -4.97 -11.58
N ARG A 184 -4.95 -3.66 -11.80
CA ARG A 184 -3.79 -2.95 -12.40
C ARG A 184 -2.67 -2.67 -11.40
N GLY A 185 -2.96 -2.73 -10.12
CA GLY A 185 -2.08 -2.23 -9.07
C GLY A 185 -2.41 -0.78 -8.69
N VAL A 186 -1.40 -0.08 -8.19
CA VAL A 186 -1.58 1.20 -7.50
C VAL A 186 -0.66 2.26 -8.07
N CYS A 187 -1.22 3.45 -8.29
CA CYS A 187 -0.55 4.70 -8.52
C CYS A 187 -1.20 5.76 -7.63
N LEU A 188 -0.45 6.28 -6.67
CA LEU A 188 -0.88 7.38 -5.82
C LEU A 188 0.08 8.57 -6.01
N GLU A 189 -0.48 9.77 -6.03
CA GLU A 189 0.25 10.99 -5.79
C GLU A 189 0.21 11.28 -4.29
N TYR A 190 1.34 11.70 -3.73
CA TYR A 190 1.43 12.08 -2.33
C TYR A 190 1.79 13.55 -2.18
N ARG A 191 1.33 14.15 -1.09
CA ARG A 191 1.73 15.48 -0.64
C ARG A 191 1.91 15.49 0.87
N GLN A 192 3.06 15.93 1.34
CA GLN A 192 3.30 16.14 2.76
C GLN A 192 2.57 17.38 3.25
N ILE A 193 2.00 17.29 4.45
CA ILE A 193 1.27 18.35 5.13
C ILE A 193 2.12 18.87 6.28
N PRO A 194 2.33 20.20 6.37
CA PRO A 194 3.01 20.81 7.50
C PRO A 194 2.36 20.42 8.83
N CYS A 195 3.16 20.40 9.88
CA CYS A 195 2.66 20.68 11.22
C CYS A 195 2.16 22.15 11.25
#